data_AF-A0A4R0N1L5-F1
#
_entry.id   AF-A0A4R0N1L5-F1
#
_cell.length_a   1.000
_cell.length_b   1.000
_cell.length_c   1.000
_cell.angle_alpha   90.00
_cell.angle_beta   90.00
_cell.angle_gamma   90.00
#
_symmetry.space_group_name_H-M   'P 1'
#
loop_
_entity.id
_entity.type
_entity.pdbx_description
1 polymer ?
#
loop_
_entity_poly.entity_id
_entity_poly.type
_entity_poly.pdbx_seq_one_letter_code
_entity_poly.pdbx_strand_id
1 'polypeptide(L)'
;MKKGILLLCSLFMYACLLAQGSRTGCLLPDNKVYTTTTAGLYKFNSNAGVVALSSGYCDWTPTGGITCTVCFDQNGQYNNGGNCSGGSGNVQTGVYNTFTMVLCPLDDYIPFLILASSVLGLIHLRKRINLMPI
;
A
#
# COMPACT_ATOMS: atom_id res chain seq x y z
N MET A 1 -15.06 -17.95 28.17
CA MET A 1 -14.25 -16.76 27.81
C MET A 1 -13.27 -17.00 26.64
N LYS A 2 -12.59 -18.15 26.54
CA LYS A 2 -11.57 -18.39 25.49
C LYS A 2 -12.09 -18.43 24.03
N LYS A 3 -13.33 -18.89 23.80
CA LYS A 3 -13.90 -19.04 22.44
C LYS A 3 -14.34 -17.71 21.80
N GLY A 4 -14.78 -16.73 22.61
CA GLY A 4 -15.24 -15.43 22.09
C GLY A 4 -14.12 -14.53 21.60
N ILE A 5 -12.95 -14.59 22.23
CA ILE A 5 -11.76 -13.81 21.82
C ILE A 5 -11.22 -14.30 20.48
N LEU A 6 -11.21 -15.62 20.25
CA LEU A 6 -10.79 -16.23 18.98
C LEU A 6 -11.69 -15.81 17.80
N LEU A 7 -13.00 -15.72 18.03
CA LEU A 7 -13.97 -15.25 17.04
C LEU A 7 -13.80 -13.76 16.71
N LEU A 8 -13.51 -12.94 17.72
CA LEU A 8 -13.25 -11.50 17.52
C LEU A 8 -11.95 -11.29 16.74
N CYS A 9 -10.88 -12.04 17.04
CA CYS A 9 -9.63 -12.01 16.30
C CYS A 9 -9.78 -12.48 14.86
N SER A 10 -10.59 -13.51 14.58
CA SER A 10 -10.79 -13.99 13.21
C SER A 10 -11.60 -13.01 12.35
N LEU A 11 -12.60 -12.33 12.93
CA LEU A 11 -13.36 -11.29 12.23
C LEU A 11 -12.50 -10.07 11.86
N PHE A 12 -11.57 -9.70 12.75
CA PHE A 12 -10.65 -8.58 12.53
C PHE A 12 -9.64 -8.86 11.42
N MET A 13 -9.20 -10.11 11.26
CA MET A 13 -8.29 -10.52 10.18
C MET A 13 -8.98 -10.55 8.81
N TYR A 14 -10.30 -10.78 8.75
CA TYR A 14 -11.03 -10.89 7.48
C TYR A 14 -11.33 -9.53 6.82
N ALA A 15 -11.43 -8.46 7.62
CA ALA A 15 -11.73 -7.11 7.13
C ALA A 15 -10.56 -6.43 6.39
N CYS A 16 -9.34 -6.97 6.46
CA CYS A 16 -8.15 -6.40 5.81
C CYS A 16 -7.95 -6.79 4.33
N LEU A 17 -8.81 -7.62 3.72
CA LEU A 17 -8.51 -8.26 2.43
C LEU A 17 -9.27 -7.76 1.20
N LEU A 18 -9.96 -6.62 1.28
CA LEU A 18 -10.51 -5.97 0.08
C LEU A 18 -9.43 -5.14 -0.61
N ALA A 19 -8.48 -5.81 -1.29
CA ALA A 19 -7.57 -5.13 -2.21
C ALA A 19 -8.40 -4.53 -3.36
N GLN A 20 -8.47 -3.20 -3.45
CA GLN A 20 -9.13 -2.55 -4.59
C GLN A 20 -8.08 -1.94 -5.52
N GLY A 21 -8.18 -2.31 -6.80
CA GLY A 21 -7.34 -1.78 -7.86
C GLY A 21 -6.02 -2.54 -8.03
N SER A 22 -5.90 -3.22 -9.17
CA SER A 22 -4.63 -3.77 -9.65
C SER A 22 -4.12 -2.95 -10.84
N ARG A 23 -2.80 -2.78 -10.93
CA ARG A 23 -2.10 -2.07 -12.02
C ARG A 23 -0.84 -2.82 -12.40
N THR A 24 -0.70 -3.12 -13.68
CA THR A 24 0.52 -3.70 -14.23
C THR A 24 1.38 -2.59 -14.80
N GLY A 25 2.63 -2.50 -14.36
CA GLY A 25 3.54 -1.44 -14.77
C GLY A 25 4.85 -1.49 -14.01
N CYS A 26 5.64 -0.42 -14.08
CA CYS A 26 6.88 -0.25 -13.34
C CYS A 26 6.63 0.57 -12.07
N LEU A 27 6.90 0.01 -10.89
CA LEU A 27 6.89 0.71 -9.61
C LEU A 27 8.25 1.32 -9.33
N LEU A 28 8.28 2.64 -9.11
CA LEU A 28 9.47 3.37 -8.64
C LEU A 28 9.41 3.61 -7.12
N PRO A 29 10.53 4.02 -6.49
CA PRO A 29 10.56 4.39 -5.06
C PRO A 29 9.65 5.56 -4.66
N ASP A 30 9.05 6.26 -5.62
CA ASP A 30 8.08 7.34 -5.39
C ASP A 30 6.64 6.83 -5.16
N ASN A 31 6.45 5.51 -5.01
CA ASN A 31 5.16 4.84 -4.83
C ASN A 31 4.15 5.06 -5.96
N LYS A 32 4.65 5.21 -7.20
CA LYS A 32 3.81 5.29 -8.40
C LYS A 32 4.10 4.15 -9.36
N VAL A 33 3.03 3.65 -9.98
CA VAL A 33 3.09 2.63 -11.02
C VAL A 33 2.97 3.29 -12.38
N TYR A 34 3.98 3.12 -13.21
CA TYR A 34 4.07 3.65 -14.56
C TYR A 34 3.61 2.57 -15.53
N THR A 35 2.51 2.80 -16.25
CA THR A 35 1.81 1.75 -17.03
C THR A 35 1.96 1.92 -18.55
N THR A 36 2.27 3.13 -19.02
CA THR A 36 2.37 3.41 -20.47
C THR A 36 3.82 3.39 -20.94
N THR A 37 4.12 2.57 -21.94
CA THR A 37 5.42 2.48 -22.59
C THR A 37 5.34 2.89 -24.06
N THR A 38 6.29 3.72 -24.51
CA THR A 38 6.56 3.95 -25.94
C THR A 38 8.02 3.66 -26.32
N ALA A 39 8.86 3.34 -25.34
CA ALA A 39 10.32 3.18 -25.49
C ALA A 39 10.78 1.70 -25.51
N GLY A 40 9.85 0.74 -25.46
CA GLY A 40 10.11 -0.70 -25.52
C GLY A 40 9.75 -1.47 -24.24
N LEU A 41 9.99 -2.78 -24.25
CA LEU A 41 9.67 -3.66 -23.12
C LEU A 41 10.32 -3.16 -21.82
N TYR A 42 9.50 -3.00 -20.78
CA TYR A 42 9.89 -2.53 -19.44
C TYR A 42 10.54 -1.15 -19.40
N LYS A 43 10.37 -0.33 -20.44
CA LYS A 43 10.87 1.05 -20.53
C LYS A 43 9.71 2.03 -20.61
N PHE A 44 9.57 2.91 -19.63
CA PHE A 44 8.44 3.82 -19.47
C PHE A 44 8.92 5.26 -19.63
N ASN A 45 8.18 6.07 -20.37
CA ASN A 45 8.65 7.40 -20.77
C ASN A 45 7.49 8.39 -21.01
N SER A 46 6.33 8.14 -20.42
CA SER A 46 5.11 8.94 -20.61
C SER A 46 4.40 9.22 -19.29
N ASN A 47 3.84 10.43 -19.17
CA ASN A 47 3.01 10.83 -18.02
C ASN A 47 1.58 10.25 -18.08
N ALA A 48 1.13 9.77 -19.24
CA ALA A 48 -0.26 9.39 -19.46
C ALA A 48 -0.70 8.11 -18.70
N GLY A 49 0.25 7.39 -18.09
CA GLY A 49 0.00 6.11 -17.43
C GLY A 49 0.49 6.04 -15.99
N VAL A 50 0.64 7.19 -15.32
CA VAL A 50 1.19 7.26 -13.97
C VAL A 50 0.05 7.10 -12.97
N VAL A 51 0.13 6.05 -12.16
CA VAL A 51 -0.90 5.73 -11.16
C VAL A 51 -0.28 5.84 -9.77
N ALA A 52 -0.73 6.83 -9.00
CA ALA A 52 -0.41 6.94 -7.58
C ALA A 52 -1.33 6.05 -6.73
N LEU A 53 -0.98 5.87 -5.47
CA LEU A 53 -1.86 5.26 -4.48
C LEU A 53 -3.15 6.09 -4.33
N SER A 54 -4.28 5.41 -4.23
CA SER A 54 -5.57 6.06 -3.93
C SER A 54 -5.62 6.46 -2.45
N SER A 55 -6.56 7.36 -2.10
CA SER A 55 -6.80 7.70 -0.70
C SER A 55 -7.17 6.46 0.12
N GLY A 56 -6.58 6.32 1.32
CA GLY A 56 -6.77 5.16 2.20
C GLY A 56 -5.83 3.97 1.93
N TYR A 57 -4.91 4.09 0.98
CA TYR A 57 -3.90 3.08 0.66
C TYR A 57 -2.50 3.63 0.97
N CYS A 58 -1.60 2.77 1.47
CA CYS A 58 -0.25 3.17 1.86
C CYS A 58 0.86 2.41 1.15
N ASP A 59 0.57 1.31 0.45
CA ASP A 59 1.60 0.56 -0.25
C ASP A 59 1.07 -0.21 -1.47
N TRP A 60 1.99 -0.75 -2.27
CA TRP A 60 1.75 -1.63 -3.41
C TRP A 60 2.30 -3.03 -3.14
N THR A 61 1.54 -4.07 -3.50
CA THR A 61 1.98 -5.48 -3.44
C THR A 61 1.82 -6.16 -4.79
N PRO A 62 2.71 -7.06 -5.23
CA PRO A 62 3.90 -7.54 -4.54
C PRO A 62 5.09 -6.58 -4.71
N THR A 63 6.08 -6.63 -3.81
CA THR A 63 7.30 -5.80 -3.88
C THR A 63 8.38 -6.37 -4.83
N GLY A 64 8.16 -7.56 -5.39
CA GLY A 64 9.08 -8.25 -6.28
C GLY A 64 8.63 -8.22 -7.75
N GLY A 65 9.54 -8.54 -8.66
CA GLY A 65 9.29 -8.54 -10.09
C GLY A 65 10.58 -8.48 -10.89
N ILE A 66 10.48 -8.08 -12.15
CA ILE A 66 11.63 -7.89 -13.04
C ILE A 66 12.03 -6.42 -13.09
N THR A 67 13.29 -6.14 -13.35
CA THR A 67 13.78 -4.76 -13.43
C THR A 67 13.15 -4.01 -14.60
N CYS A 68 12.70 -2.78 -14.34
CA CYS A 68 12.20 -1.86 -15.36
C CYS A 68 12.83 -0.49 -15.21
N THR A 69 12.62 0.35 -16.22
CA THR A 69 13.28 1.64 -16.33
C THR A 69 12.26 2.70 -16.69
N VAL A 70 12.28 3.82 -15.96
CA VAL A 70 11.48 5.01 -16.24
C VAL A 70 12.41 6.17 -16.59
N CYS A 71 12.09 6.87 -17.67
CA CYS A 71 12.99 7.82 -18.30
C CYS A 71 12.42 9.23 -18.23
N PHE A 72 13.17 10.08 -17.54
CA PHE A 72 12.88 11.49 -17.38
C PHE A 72 13.89 12.32 -18.19
N ASP A 73 13.54 13.55 -18.55
CA ASP A 73 14.45 14.55 -19.11
C ASP A 73 15.28 15.23 -17.99
N GLN A 74 16.10 16.21 -18.37
CA GLN A 74 16.96 16.95 -17.43
C GLN A 74 16.19 17.75 -16.38
N ASN A 75 14.92 18.06 -16.65
CA ASN A 75 14.04 18.83 -15.77
C ASN A 75 13.17 17.91 -14.90
N GLY A 76 13.40 16.58 -14.95
CA GLY A 76 12.58 15.58 -14.26
C GLY A 76 11.20 15.36 -14.89
N GLN A 77 10.96 15.86 -16.10
CA GLN A 77 9.74 15.62 -16.87
C GLN A 77 9.87 14.36 -17.72
N TYR A 78 8.79 13.87 -18.31
CA TYR A 78 8.82 12.63 -19.08
C TYR A 78 9.51 12.82 -20.44
N ASN A 79 10.47 11.94 -20.75
CA ASN A 79 11.13 11.97 -22.04
C ASN A 79 10.28 11.27 -23.11
N ASN A 80 9.34 12.00 -23.70
CA ASN A 80 8.48 11.52 -24.79
C ASN A 80 9.25 11.12 -26.08
N GLY A 81 10.56 11.37 -26.16
CA GLY A 81 11.42 11.16 -27.35
C GLY A 81 11.77 9.71 -27.69
N GLY A 82 11.09 8.72 -27.10
CA GLY A 82 11.03 7.36 -27.65
C GLY A 82 12.23 6.44 -27.42
N ASN A 83 13.30 6.87 -26.74
CA ASN A 83 14.34 5.94 -26.36
C ASN A 83 15.00 6.37 -25.05
N CYS A 84 14.93 5.52 -24.03
CA CYS A 84 15.71 5.60 -22.78
C CYS A 84 17.24 5.52 -23.00
N SER A 85 17.71 5.77 -24.22
CA SER A 85 19.02 5.42 -24.75
C SER A 85 19.85 6.65 -25.13
N GLY A 86 19.45 7.86 -24.75
CA GLY A 86 20.07 9.10 -25.21
C GLY A 86 20.53 10.04 -24.10
N GLY A 87 21.62 9.68 -23.40
CA GLY A 87 22.67 10.53 -22.78
C GLY A 87 22.34 11.81 -21.99
N SER A 88 21.08 12.17 -21.83
CA SER A 88 20.64 13.48 -21.32
C SER A 88 19.48 13.36 -20.34
N GLY A 89 18.94 12.16 -20.12
CA GLY A 89 17.81 11.95 -19.22
C GLY A 89 18.22 11.37 -17.86
N ASN A 90 17.45 11.69 -16.83
CA ASN A 90 17.52 10.99 -15.56
C ASN A 90 16.77 9.65 -15.69
N VAL A 91 17.48 8.55 -15.51
CA VAL A 91 16.95 7.20 -15.66
C VAL A 91 16.76 6.61 -14.26
N GLN A 92 15.52 6.26 -13.94
CA GLN A 92 15.19 5.59 -12.68
C GLN A 92 14.86 4.13 -12.91
N THR A 93 15.36 3.28 -12.03
CA THR A 93 15.13 1.85 -12.07
C THR A 93 14.06 1.48 -11.06
N GLY A 94 13.12 0.65 -11.50
CA GLY A 94 12.01 0.17 -10.69
C GLY A 94 11.80 -1.33 -10.84
N VAL A 95 10.66 -1.78 -10.33
CA VAL A 95 10.21 -3.17 -10.42
C VAL A 95 8.96 -3.24 -11.29
N TYR A 96 8.96 -4.09 -12.30
CA TYR A 96 7.80 -4.36 -13.13
C TYR A 96 7.07 -5.59 -12.63
N ASN A 97 5.80 -5.40 -12.29
CA ASN A 97 4.87 -6.46 -11.93
C ASN A 97 3.42 -5.96 -12.03
N THR A 98 2.49 -6.85 -11.73
CA THR A 98 1.10 -6.53 -11.42
C THR A 98 0.99 -6.20 -9.94
N PHE A 99 0.85 -4.93 -9.63
CA PHE A 99 0.70 -4.41 -8.28
C PHE A 99 -0.77 -4.27 -7.90
N THR A 100 -1.08 -4.45 -6.62
CA THR A 100 -2.37 -4.23 -5.99
C THR A 100 -2.17 -3.26 -4.84
N MET A 101 -3.10 -2.33 -4.66
CA MET A 101 -3.00 -1.38 -3.55
C MET A 101 -3.30 -2.08 -2.22
N VAL A 102 -2.51 -1.78 -1.19
CA VAL A 102 -2.70 -2.24 0.18
C VAL A 102 -3.50 -1.20 0.97
N LEU A 103 -4.68 -1.59 1.44
CA LEU A 103 -5.54 -0.72 2.25
C LEU A 103 -4.89 -0.49 3.62
N CYS A 104 -4.94 0.74 4.12
CA CYS A 104 -4.34 1.12 5.40
C CYS A 104 -5.41 1.62 6.38
N PRO A 105 -6.24 0.70 6.89
CA PRO A 105 -7.38 1.02 7.76
C PRO A 105 -6.96 1.27 9.22
N LEU A 106 -5.78 1.84 9.46
CA LEU A 106 -5.31 2.09 10.83
C LEU A 106 -6.31 2.95 11.60
N ASP A 107 -6.81 4.03 10.99
CA ASP A 107 -7.74 4.95 11.63
C ASP A 107 -9.14 4.34 11.87
N ASP A 108 -9.62 3.47 10.98
CA ASP A 108 -10.93 2.83 11.10
C ASP A 108 -11.00 1.86 12.29
N TYR A 109 -9.85 1.34 12.72
CA TYR A 109 -9.79 0.34 13.79
C TYR A 109 -9.38 0.89 15.16
N ILE A 110 -8.85 2.12 15.22
CA ILE A 110 -8.50 2.80 16.48
C ILE A 110 -9.67 2.82 17.48
N PRO A 111 -10.91 3.18 17.10
CA PRO A 111 -12.03 3.20 18.04
C PRO A 111 -12.31 1.84 18.69
N PHE A 112 -12.18 0.75 17.93
CA PHE A 112 -12.37 -0.61 18.45
C PHE A 112 -11.27 -1.01 19.42
N LEU A 113 -10.02 -0.63 19.16
CA LEU A 113 -8.90 -0.86 20.07
C LEU A 113 -9.03 -0.07 21.38
N ILE A 114 -9.46 1.20 21.30
CA ILE A 114 -9.76 2.02 22.47
C ILE A 114 -10.88 1.39 23.30
N LEU A 115 -11.95 0.92 22.66
CA LEU A 115 -13.07 0.28 23.35
C LEU A 115 -12.64 -1.03 24.03
N ALA A 116 -11.89 -1.88 23.32
CA ALA A 116 -11.39 -3.14 23.86
C ALA A 116 -10.45 -2.93 25.06
N SER A 117 -9.51 -1.99 24.95
CA SER A 117 -8.58 -1.66 26.05
C SER A 117 -9.31 -1.06 27.26
N SER A 118 -10.32 -0.22 27.03
CA SER A 118 -11.16 0.36 28.09
C SER A 118 -11.93 -0.70 28.87
N VAL A 119 -12.55 -1.67 28.18
CA VAL A 119 -13.28 -2.78 28.82
C VAL A 119 -12.33 -3.66 29.65
N LEU A 120 -11.17 -4.01 29.09
CA LEU A 120 -10.17 -4.81 29.81
C LEU A 120 -9.65 -4.08 31.05
N GLY A 121 -9.35 -2.78 30.92
CA GLY A 121 -8.92 -1.93 32.04
C GLY A 121 -9.97 -1.87 33.15
N LEU A 122 -11.24 -1.71 32.78
CA LEU A 122 -12.35 -1.66 33.74
C LEU A 122 -12.55 -3.01 34.48
N ILE A 123 -12.45 -4.13 33.78
CA ILE A 123 -12.50 -5.47 34.40
C ILE A 123 -11.32 -5.64 35.36
N HIS A 124 -10.12 -5.21 34.98
CA HIS A 124 -8.93 -5.32 35.81
C HIS A 124 -9.04 -4.47 37.09
N LEU A 125 -9.53 -3.22 36.96
CA LEU A 125 -9.83 -2.34 38.08
C LEU A 125 -10.87 -2.95 39.02
N ARG A 126 -11.97 -3.49 38.49
CA ARG A 126 -13.01 -4.14 39.31
C ARG A 126 -12.46 -5.31 40.13
N LYS A 127 -11.58 -6.14 39.54
CA LYS A 127 -10.91 -7.24 40.24
C LYS A 127 -9.94 -6.77 41.31
N ARG A 128 -9.23 -5.66 41.10
CA ARG A 128 -8.25 -5.15 42.05
C ARG A 128 -8.90 -4.43 43.24
N ILE A 129 -9.97 -3.69 43.00
CA ILE A 129 -10.58 -2.80 44.00
C ILE A 129 -11.69 -3.51 44.79
N ASN A 130 -12.04 -4.77 44.48
CA ASN A 130 -13.17 -5.48 45.10
C ASN A 130 -14.43 -4.59 45.14
N LEU A 131 -14.70 -3.86 44.05
CA LEU A 131 -15.92 -3.06 43.90
C LEU A 131 -17.12 -4.01 43.72
N MET A 132 -17.53 -4.58 44.86
CA MET A 132 -18.65 -5.45 45.20
C MET A 132 -18.93 -6.70 44.34
N PRO A 133 -19.29 -7.84 44.97
CA PRO A 133 -19.84 -8.98 44.26
C PRO A 133 -21.26 -8.63 43.76
N ILE A 134 -21.57 -9.01 42.52
CA ILE A 134 -22.97 -9.25 42.11
C ILE A 134 -23.38 -10.59 42.71
#